data_AF-A0AAD6QAE8-F1
#
_entry.id   AF-A0AAD6QAE8-F1
#
_cell.length_a   1.000
_cell.length_b   1.000
_cell.length_c   1.000
_cell.angle_alpha   90.00
_cell.angle_beta   90.00
_cell.angle_gamma   90.00
#
_symmetry.space_group_name_H-M   'P 1'
#
loop_
_entity.id
_entity.type
_entity.pdbx_description
1 polymer ?
#
loop_
_entity_poly.entity_id
_entity_poly.type
_entity_poly.pdbx_seq_one_letter_code
_entity_poly.pdbx_strand_id
1 'polypeptide(L)'
;MCNSDSSTPICVPSDMFLPWTLDPSRMFNIPRIVCGGMGVLPVVIARSVSLHVPCLPSLSNSVPLNLASVPFPLHKNDSPASVRPGDDSNPMRAILAEPFQANYSSCLGPLNLYIKERPKHGFWQSSPHIKWLDHDMEEVGPGNVIYVAFGSQSYTTDVQKEEIALGLEKAGQPLIWVVRSSTWIPPVGWEGS
;
A
#
# COMPACT_ATOMS: atom_id res chain seq x y z
N MET A 1 -28.89 7.04 42.64
CA MET A 1 -29.08 7.67 41.32
C MET A 1 -27.75 8.30 40.95
N CYS A 2 -26.97 7.65 40.07
CA CYS A 2 -25.69 8.21 39.60
C CYS A 2 -25.86 8.71 38.17
N ASN A 3 -25.58 10.00 37.98
CA ASN A 3 -25.42 10.65 36.69
C ASN A 3 -24.27 10.02 35.90
N SER A 4 -24.53 9.69 34.64
CA SER A 4 -23.56 9.88 33.56
C SER A 4 -24.32 9.81 32.24
N ASP A 5 -24.50 10.97 31.59
CA ASP A 5 -24.73 11.03 30.15
C ASP A 5 -23.52 10.38 29.47
N SER A 6 -23.56 9.06 29.27
CA SER A 6 -22.61 8.37 28.41
C SER A 6 -22.98 8.68 26.97
N SER A 7 -22.41 9.75 26.42
CA SER A 7 -22.65 10.16 25.03
C SER A 7 -22.38 8.97 24.10
N THR A 8 -23.43 8.46 23.45
CA THR A 8 -23.32 7.40 22.45
C THR A 8 -22.36 7.87 21.35
N PRO A 9 -21.34 7.08 20.96
CA PRO A 9 -20.39 7.51 19.94
C PRO A 9 -21.12 7.69 18.60
N ILE A 10 -20.79 8.77 17.90
CA ILE A 10 -21.47 9.18 16.67
C ILE A 10 -21.05 8.38 15.43
N CYS A 11 -19.89 7.71 15.48
CA CYS A 11 -19.42 6.80 14.44
C CYS A 11 -18.29 5.89 14.96
N VAL A 12 -18.03 4.79 14.24
CA VAL A 12 -16.88 3.90 14.43
C VAL A 12 -15.91 4.07 13.26
N PRO A 13 -14.73 4.68 13.46
CA PRO A 13 -13.66 4.62 12.47
C PRO A 13 -13.01 3.24 12.52
N SER A 14 -12.80 2.62 11.36
CA SER A 14 -12.15 1.31 11.25
C SER A 14 -11.29 1.23 10.01
N ASP A 15 -10.18 0.49 10.09
CA ASP A 15 -9.40 0.13 8.91
C ASP A 15 -10.18 -0.88 8.04
N MET A 16 -9.97 -0.83 6.72
CA MET A 16 -10.59 -1.77 5.80
C MET A 16 -10.26 -3.25 6.07
N PHE A 17 -9.09 -3.55 6.64
CA PHE A 17 -8.68 -4.90 7.05
C PHE A 17 -9.40 -5.41 8.32
N LEU A 18 -10.29 -4.62 8.91
CA LEU A 18 -11.07 -4.98 10.10
C LEU A 18 -12.57 -5.13 9.79
N PRO A 19 -12.98 -6.03 8.87
CA PRO A 19 -14.37 -6.18 8.45
C PRO A 19 -15.29 -6.61 9.60
N TRP A 20 -14.75 -7.30 10.61
CA TRP A 20 -15.49 -7.72 11.81
C TRP A 20 -16.11 -6.55 12.58
N THR A 21 -15.63 -5.32 12.39
CA THR A 21 -16.20 -4.11 13.03
C THR A 21 -17.58 -3.75 12.49
N LEU A 22 -17.99 -4.31 11.34
CA LEU A 22 -19.29 -4.05 10.71
C LEU A 22 -20.46 -4.54 11.58
N ASP A 23 -20.42 -5.80 12.02
CA ASP A 23 -21.55 -6.41 12.72
C ASP A 23 -21.82 -5.77 14.09
N PRO A 24 -20.80 -5.48 14.94
CA PRO A 24 -21.01 -4.71 16.16
C PRO A 24 -21.55 -3.31 15.86
N SER A 25 -21.02 -2.60 14.86
CA SER A 25 -21.50 -1.25 14.51
C SER A 25 -22.99 -1.26 14.14
N ARG A 26 -23.43 -2.26 13.37
CA ARG A 26 -24.85 -2.48 13.05
C ARG A 26 -25.68 -2.82 14.28
N MET A 27 -25.19 -3.69 15.15
CA MET A 27 -25.90 -4.11 16.37
C MET A 27 -26.19 -2.93 17.30
N PHE A 28 -25.26 -1.96 17.40
CA PHE A 28 -25.42 -0.76 18.20
C PHE A 28 -26.03 0.43 17.43
N ASN A 29 -26.41 0.24 16.16
CA ASN A 29 -26.92 1.28 15.27
C ASN A 29 -25.99 2.52 15.16
N ILE A 30 -24.68 2.27 15.07
CA ILE A 30 -23.65 3.31 14.98
C ILE A 30 -23.05 3.30 13.56
N PRO A 31 -23.03 4.45 12.84
CA PRO A 31 -22.40 4.54 11.53
C PRO A 31 -20.93 4.12 11.57
N ARG A 32 -20.49 3.32 10.59
CA ARG A 32 -19.09 2.90 10.44
C ARG A 32 -18.43 3.64 9.28
N ILE A 33 -17.25 4.22 9.53
CA ILE A 33 -16.40 4.83 8.51
C ILE A 33 -15.22 3.91 8.27
N VAL A 34 -15.04 3.48 7.02
CA VAL A 34 -13.93 2.61 6.62
C VAL A 34 -12.81 3.45 6.02
N CYS A 35 -11.64 3.40 6.64
CA CYS A 35 -10.43 4.02 6.13
C CYS A 35 -9.65 2.99 5.30
N GLY A 36 -9.53 3.24 4.00
CA GLY A 36 -8.70 2.45 3.09
C GLY A 36 -7.36 3.14 2.83
N GLY A 37 -6.25 2.44 3.07
CA GLY A 37 -4.91 2.93 2.72
C GLY A 37 -4.57 2.80 1.23
N MET A 38 -5.41 2.11 0.46
CA MET A 38 -5.22 1.95 -0.98
C MET A 38 -5.64 3.20 -1.75
N GLY A 39 -4.91 3.51 -2.82
CA GLY A 39 -5.32 4.55 -3.76
C GLY A 39 -6.65 4.24 -4.47
N VAL A 40 -7.26 5.25 -5.08
CA VAL A 40 -8.54 5.12 -5.79
C VAL A 40 -8.45 4.19 -7.00
N LEU A 41 -7.33 4.22 -7.73
CA LEU A 41 -7.15 3.43 -8.95
C LEU A 41 -7.31 1.91 -8.73
N PRO A 42 -6.57 1.24 -7.82
CA PRO A 42 -6.75 -0.19 -7.58
C PRO A 42 -8.17 -0.54 -7.08
N VAL A 43 -8.82 0.35 -6.33
CA VAL A 43 -10.22 0.19 -5.89
C VAL A 43 -11.18 0.22 -7.07
N VAL A 44 -11.02 1.20 -7.98
CA VAL A 44 -11.85 1.33 -9.20
C VAL A 44 -11.66 0.14 -10.13
N ILE A 45 -10.43 -0.33 -10.32
CA ILE A 45 -10.12 -1.50 -11.14
C ILE A 45 -10.82 -2.73 -10.56
N ALA A 46 -10.59 -3.04 -9.29
CA ALA A 46 -11.17 -4.22 -8.64
C ALA A 46 -12.71 -4.20 -8.67
N ARG A 47 -13.33 -3.05 -8.39
CA ARG A 47 -14.78 -2.89 -8.48
C ARG A 47 -15.31 -3.03 -9.91
N SER A 48 -14.62 -2.42 -10.89
CA SER A 48 -15.05 -2.45 -12.30
C SER A 48 -14.94 -3.86 -12.88
N VAL A 49 -13.86 -4.58 -12.58
CA VAL A 49 -13.69 -5.99 -12.96
C VAL A 49 -14.76 -6.86 -12.30
N SER A 50 -15.01 -6.69 -10.99
CA SER A 50 -16.03 -7.45 -10.25
C SER A 50 -17.44 -7.26 -10.82
N LEU A 51 -17.81 -6.02 -11.19
CA LEU A 51 -19.15 -5.70 -11.70
C LEU A 51 -19.35 -6.05 -13.18
N HIS A 52 -18.33 -5.86 -14.02
CA HIS A 52 -18.50 -5.93 -15.49
C HIS A 52 -17.82 -7.14 -16.13
N VAL A 53 -16.97 -7.86 -15.40
CA VAL A 53 -16.21 -9.02 -15.93
C VAL A 53 -16.36 -10.23 -15.00
N PRO A 54 -17.60 -10.73 -14.78
CA PRO A 54 -17.84 -11.88 -13.89
C PRO A 54 -17.14 -13.17 -14.37
N CYS A 55 -16.81 -13.26 -15.66
CA CYS A 55 -16.12 -14.40 -16.27
C CYS A 55 -14.59 -14.21 -16.40
N LEU A 56 -13.97 -13.28 -15.66
CA LEU A 56 -12.50 -13.14 -15.58
C LEU A 56 -11.72 -14.47 -15.55
N PRO A 57 -12.16 -15.53 -14.83
CA PRO A 57 -11.59 -16.88 -14.89
C PRO A 57 -11.23 -17.40 -16.28
N SER A 58 -12.19 -17.34 -17.20
CA SER A 58 -12.14 -18.01 -18.50
C SER A 58 -11.47 -17.15 -19.57
N LEU A 59 -11.14 -15.90 -19.26
CA LEU A 59 -10.45 -15.01 -20.18
C LEU A 59 -8.96 -15.35 -20.28
N SER A 60 -8.45 -15.30 -21.51
CA SER A 60 -7.02 -15.38 -21.80
C SER A 60 -6.29 -14.17 -21.23
N ASN A 61 -5.04 -14.38 -20.79
CA ASN A 61 -4.19 -13.30 -20.26
C ASN A 61 -3.83 -12.24 -21.31
N SER A 62 -3.94 -12.58 -22.61
CA SER A 62 -3.62 -11.70 -23.73
C SER A 62 -4.74 -10.77 -24.17
N VAL A 63 -5.96 -10.93 -23.63
CA VAL A 63 -7.12 -10.13 -24.04
C VAL A 63 -7.24 -8.90 -23.12
N PRO A 64 -7.30 -7.68 -23.68
CA PRO A 64 -7.50 -6.48 -22.90
C PRO A 64 -8.95 -6.39 -22.35
N LEU A 65 -9.06 -6.10 -21.07
CA LEU A 65 -10.26 -5.73 -20.34
C LEU A 65 -10.49 -4.23 -20.55
N ASN A 66 -11.33 -3.89 -21.53
CA ASN A 66 -11.74 -2.52 -21.78
C ASN A 66 -12.81 -2.09 -20.75
N LEU A 67 -12.36 -1.57 -19.61
CA LEU A 67 -13.24 -1.03 -18.58
C LEU A 67 -13.39 0.48 -18.77
N ALA A 68 -14.62 0.96 -18.95
CA ALA A 68 -14.91 2.39 -19.14
C ALA A 68 -14.41 3.27 -17.97
N SER A 69 -14.20 2.67 -16.79
CA SER A 69 -13.73 3.35 -15.58
C SER A 69 -12.22 3.65 -15.53
N VAL A 70 -11.41 3.13 -16.47
CA VAL A 70 -9.97 3.40 -16.54
C VAL A 70 -9.53 3.83 -17.94
N PRO A 71 -8.61 4.82 -18.07
CA PRO A 71 -8.24 5.38 -19.37
C PRO A 71 -7.17 4.57 -20.12
N PHE A 72 -6.90 3.32 -19.72
CA PHE A 72 -5.85 2.48 -20.30
C PHE A 72 -6.30 1.01 -20.34
N PRO A 73 -5.76 0.21 -21.29
CA PRO A 73 -6.10 -1.20 -21.37
C PRO A 73 -5.54 -1.96 -20.16
N LEU A 74 -6.38 -2.80 -19.58
CA LEU A 74 -5.99 -3.70 -18.49
C LEU A 74 -5.93 -5.13 -18.99
N HIS A 75 -5.01 -5.94 -18.52
CA HIS A 75 -4.99 -7.38 -18.77
C HIS A 75 -5.35 -8.15 -17.51
N LYS A 76 -5.66 -9.44 -17.67
CA LYS A 76 -5.93 -10.33 -16.53
C LYS A 76 -4.81 -10.33 -15.49
N ASN A 77 -3.55 -10.21 -15.93
CA ASN A 77 -2.38 -10.16 -15.04
C ASN A 77 -2.29 -8.88 -14.21
N ASP A 78 -2.88 -7.78 -14.67
CA ASP A 78 -2.91 -6.50 -13.96
C ASP A 78 -3.98 -6.47 -12.86
N SER A 79 -4.89 -7.45 -12.86
CA SER A 79 -5.93 -7.57 -11.83
C SER A 79 -5.35 -8.11 -10.50
N PRO A 80 -5.72 -7.50 -9.34
CA PRO A 80 -5.33 -8.00 -8.04
C PRO A 80 -5.72 -9.46 -7.84
N ALA A 81 -4.87 -10.24 -7.16
CA ALA A 81 -5.11 -11.66 -6.91
C ALA A 81 -6.46 -11.93 -6.22
N SER A 82 -6.96 -10.99 -5.41
CA SER A 82 -8.26 -11.06 -4.73
C SER A 82 -9.48 -11.09 -5.66
N VAL A 83 -9.34 -10.64 -6.90
CA VAL A 83 -10.38 -10.67 -7.93
C VAL A 83 -10.28 -11.93 -8.80
N ARG A 84 -9.16 -12.66 -8.70
CA ARG A 84 -8.98 -13.93 -9.42
C ARG A 84 -9.84 -15.02 -8.75
N PRO A 85 -10.51 -15.87 -9.54
CA PRO A 85 -11.45 -16.89 -9.07
C PRO A 85 -10.73 -18.10 -8.45
N GLY A 86 -11.42 -18.79 -7.53
CA GLY A 86 -11.01 -20.09 -6.99
C GLY A 86 -10.28 -20.05 -5.64
N ASP A 87 -10.07 -18.87 -5.07
CA ASP A 87 -9.45 -18.70 -3.76
C ASP A 87 -10.51 -18.24 -2.74
N ASP A 88 -11.49 -19.12 -2.47
CA ASP A 88 -12.48 -18.91 -1.40
C ASP A 88 -11.82 -18.91 -0.01
N SER A 89 -10.57 -19.40 0.07
CA SER A 89 -9.67 -19.27 1.21
C SER A 89 -9.02 -17.89 1.33
N ASN A 90 -9.16 -16.99 0.36
CA ASN A 90 -8.49 -15.69 0.40
C ASN A 90 -9.18 -14.74 1.39
N PRO A 91 -8.57 -14.43 2.54
CA PRO A 91 -9.17 -13.49 3.49
C PRO A 91 -9.32 -12.08 2.87
N MET A 92 -8.50 -11.74 1.88
CA MET A 92 -8.56 -10.43 1.21
C MET A 92 -9.83 -10.27 0.37
N ARG A 93 -10.42 -11.35 -0.13
CA ARG A 93 -11.62 -11.26 -0.97
C ARG A 93 -12.82 -10.78 -0.17
N ALA A 94 -13.02 -11.31 1.04
CA ALA A 94 -14.05 -10.86 1.97
C ALA A 94 -13.80 -9.40 2.44
N ILE A 95 -12.53 -9.08 2.75
CA ILE A 95 -12.10 -7.74 3.16
C ILE A 95 -12.38 -6.70 2.07
N LEU A 96 -12.20 -7.06 0.80
CA LEU A 96 -12.38 -6.13 -0.31
C LEU A 96 -13.84 -6.04 -0.77
N ALA A 97 -14.62 -7.13 -0.66
CA ALA A 97 -16.02 -7.13 -1.06
C ALA A 97 -16.87 -6.09 -0.31
N GLU A 98 -16.59 -5.86 0.98
CA GLU A 98 -17.39 -4.97 1.83
C GLU A 98 -17.20 -3.46 1.50
N PRO A 99 -15.97 -2.91 1.41
CA PRO A 99 -15.75 -1.55 0.93
C PRO A 99 -16.30 -1.29 -0.47
N PHE A 100 -16.31 -2.30 -1.36
CA PHE A 100 -16.86 -2.15 -2.71
C PHE A 100 -18.39 -2.03 -2.74
N GLN A 101 -19.09 -2.38 -1.65
CA GLN A 101 -20.52 -2.16 -1.50
C GLN A 101 -20.86 -0.78 -0.92
N ALA A 102 -19.84 0.02 -0.54
CA ALA A 102 -20.09 1.36 -0.03
C ALA A 102 -20.76 2.24 -1.12
N ASN A 103 -21.84 2.91 -0.72
CA ASN A 103 -22.58 3.85 -1.56
C ASN A 103 -21.85 5.18 -1.75
N TYR A 104 -20.91 5.49 -0.86
CA TYR A 104 -20.14 6.74 -0.86
C TYR A 104 -18.67 6.45 -0.60
N SER A 105 -17.80 7.10 -1.35
CA SER A 105 -16.35 7.12 -1.13
C SER A 105 -15.84 8.55 -1.18
N SER A 106 -14.81 8.87 -0.42
CA SER A 106 -14.22 10.21 -0.36
C SER A 106 -12.71 10.11 -0.30
N CYS A 107 -12.04 11.03 -0.98
CA CYS A 107 -10.58 11.11 -1.02
C CYS A 107 -10.12 12.19 -0.04
N LEU A 108 -9.64 11.78 1.14
CA LEU A 108 -9.11 12.71 2.16
C LEU A 108 -7.58 12.86 2.08
N GLY A 109 -6.96 12.26 1.06
CA GLY A 109 -5.51 12.21 0.91
C GLY A 109 -4.88 13.46 0.28
N PRO A 110 -3.54 13.58 0.36
CA PRO A 110 -2.63 12.63 1.00
C PRO A 110 -2.50 12.93 2.52
N LEU A 111 -2.80 11.91 3.34
CA LEU A 111 -3.01 12.06 4.79
C LEU A 111 -1.73 12.53 5.54
N ASN A 112 -0.55 12.23 4.97
CA ASN A 112 0.75 12.67 5.47
C ASN A 112 0.92 14.21 5.51
N LEU A 113 0.14 14.98 4.75
CA LEU A 113 0.17 16.44 4.83
C LEU A 113 -0.58 16.98 6.06
N TYR A 114 -1.56 16.23 6.56
CA TYR A 114 -2.44 16.65 7.65
C TYR A 114 -1.98 16.11 9.00
N ILE A 115 -1.41 14.90 9.03
CA ILE A 115 -0.85 14.30 10.24
C ILE A 115 0.57 14.84 10.44
N LYS A 116 0.69 15.89 11.26
CA LYS A 116 1.97 16.46 11.70
C LYS A 116 2.53 15.71 12.91
N GLU A 117 2.56 14.37 12.86
CA GLU A 117 3.46 13.63 13.74
C GLU A 117 4.90 13.89 13.26
N ARG A 118 5.41 15.07 13.58
CA ARG A 118 6.83 15.34 13.46
C ARG A 118 7.48 14.46 14.52
N PRO A 119 8.36 13.52 14.16
CA PRO A 119 9.17 12.90 15.19
C PRO A 119 9.94 14.00 15.90
N LYS A 120 10.22 13.78 17.19
CA LYS A 120 10.83 14.79 18.07
C LYS A 120 11.95 15.52 17.34
N HIS A 121 11.99 16.85 17.46
CA HIS A 121 12.99 17.70 16.81
C HIS A 121 14.38 17.07 16.97
N GLY A 122 15.08 16.77 15.86
CA GLY A 122 16.38 16.10 15.86
C GLY A 122 16.39 14.59 15.57
N PHE A 123 15.24 13.91 15.51
CA PHE A 123 15.17 12.46 15.22
C PHE A 123 15.75 12.12 13.85
N TRP A 124 15.34 12.83 12.80
CA TRP A 124 15.87 12.63 11.45
C TRP A 124 17.25 13.24 11.24
N GLN A 125 17.56 14.36 11.91
CA GLN A 125 18.88 15.03 11.82
C GLN A 125 20.02 14.18 12.39
N SER A 126 19.69 13.20 13.24
CA SER A 126 20.67 12.25 13.76
C SER A 126 20.94 11.08 12.82
N SER A 127 20.14 10.91 11.77
CA SER A 127 20.25 9.78 10.88
C SER A 127 21.49 9.90 9.97
N PRO A 128 22.34 8.87 9.88
CA PRO A 128 23.53 8.91 9.01
C PRO A 128 23.15 9.12 7.54
N HIS A 129 22.07 8.51 7.06
CA HIS A 129 21.63 8.66 5.67
C HIS A 129 21.07 10.05 5.33
N ILE A 130 20.46 10.76 6.29
CA ILE A 130 20.01 12.14 6.07
C ILE A 130 21.22 13.07 6.02
N LYS A 131 22.21 12.86 6.90
CA LYS A 131 23.47 13.62 6.85
C LYS A 131 24.24 13.37 5.55
N TRP A 132 24.32 12.12 5.10
CA TRP A 132 24.93 11.75 3.82
C TRP A 132 24.23 12.43 2.65
N LEU A 133 22.88 12.44 2.63
CA LEU A 133 22.09 13.16 1.62
C LEU A 133 22.33 14.68 1.65
N ASP A 134 22.34 15.28 2.84
CA ASP A 134 22.47 16.73 2.99
C ASP A 134 23.88 17.22 2.67
N HIS A 135 24.91 16.43 3.01
CA HIS A 135 26.30 16.90 3.03
C HIS A 135 27.19 16.30 1.93
N ASP A 136 27.09 14.99 1.70
CA ASP A 136 27.98 14.31 0.75
C ASP A 136 27.44 14.37 -0.68
N MET A 137 26.11 14.49 -0.82
CA MET A 137 25.44 14.58 -2.13
C MET A 137 25.21 16.03 -2.59
N GLU A 138 25.68 17.03 -1.84
CA GLU A 138 25.57 18.45 -2.25
C GLU A 138 26.30 18.70 -3.58
N GLU A 139 27.49 18.11 -3.77
CA GLU A 139 28.25 18.21 -5.03
C GLU A 139 27.63 17.40 -6.18
N VAL A 140 26.90 16.32 -5.87
CA VAL A 140 26.22 15.49 -6.87
C VAL A 140 24.97 16.18 -7.39
N GLY A 141 24.30 17.00 -6.58
CA GLY A 141 23.13 17.78 -6.96
C GLY A 141 21.78 17.07 -6.73
N PRO A 142 20.67 17.83 -6.68
CA PRO A 142 19.36 17.30 -6.30
C PRO A 142 18.82 16.30 -7.33
N GLY A 143 18.18 15.23 -6.85
CA GLY A 143 17.51 14.24 -7.69
C GLY A 143 18.43 13.14 -8.25
N ASN A 144 19.70 13.10 -7.83
CA ASN A 144 20.69 12.13 -8.32
C ASN A 144 20.88 10.91 -7.41
N VAL A 145 20.02 10.74 -6.40
CA VAL A 145 20.04 9.58 -5.49
C VAL A 145 18.84 8.68 -5.76
N ILE A 146 19.08 7.39 -5.96
CA ILE A 146 18.04 6.39 -6.16
C ILE A 146 17.57 5.88 -4.79
N TYR A 147 16.28 6.06 -4.47
CA TYR A 147 15.66 5.43 -3.30
C TYR A 147 14.91 4.16 -3.71
N VAL A 148 15.24 3.03 -3.08
CA VAL A 148 14.59 1.74 -3.32
C VAL A 148 13.97 1.23 -2.02
N ALA A 149 12.66 1.00 -2.04
CA ALA A 149 11.95 0.34 -0.96
C ALA A 149 10.72 -0.40 -1.51
N PHE A 150 10.54 -1.65 -1.10
CA PHE A 150 9.41 -2.49 -1.51
C PHE A 150 8.25 -2.48 -0.49
N GLY A 151 8.42 -1.76 0.62
CA GLY A 151 7.42 -1.65 1.68
C GLY A 151 7.56 -2.72 2.77
N SER A 152 6.74 -2.61 3.81
CA SER A 152 6.82 -3.48 5.00
C SER A 152 6.27 -4.89 4.78
N GLN A 153 5.41 -5.07 3.77
CA GLN A 153 4.69 -6.32 3.49
C GLN A 153 5.24 -7.07 2.26
N SER A 154 6.27 -6.56 1.60
CA SER A 154 6.88 -7.25 0.45
C SER A 154 7.75 -8.42 0.93
N TYR A 155 7.59 -9.58 0.29
CA TYR A 155 8.53 -10.68 0.39
C TYR A 155 9.42 -10.71 -0.86
N THR A 156 10.73 -10.61 -0.66
CA THR A 156 11.73 -10.75 -1.73
C THR A 156 12.71 -11.86 -1.36
N THR A 157 12.96 -12.76 -2.31
CA THR A 157 13.93 -13.85 -2.11
C THR A 157 15.36 -13.32 -2.18
N ASP A 158 16.31 -14.10 -1.67
CA ASP A 158 17.73 -13.71 -1.69
C ASP A 158 18.26 -13.61 -3.13
N VAL A 159 17.83 -14.52 -4.03
CA VAL A 159 18.12 -14.43 -5.47
C VAL A 159 17.57 -13.15 -6.09
N GLN A 160 16.34 -12.74 -5.74
CA GLN A 160 15.79 -11.48 -6.24
C GLN A 160 16.58 -10.27 -5.74
N LYS A 161 17.06 -10.30 -4.49
CA LYS A 161 17.91 -9.24 -3.94
C LYS A 161 19.26 -9.19 -4.65
N GLU A 162 19.87 -10.34 -4.96
CA GLU A 162 21.12 -10.40 -5.73
C GLU A 162 20.96 -9.76 -7.13
N GLU A 163 19.90 -10.09 -7.86
CA GLU A 163 19.63 -9.49 -9.17
C GLU A 163 19.36 -7.98 -9.09
N ILE A 164 18.64 -7.53 -8.06
CA ILE A 164 18.42 -6.09 -7.82
C ILE A 164 19.74 -5.40 -7.50
N ALA A 165 20.57 -5.99 -6.64
CA ALA A 165 21.88 -5.44 -6.28
C ALA A 165 22.77 -5.30 -7.53
N LEU A 166 22.81 -6.31 -8.38
CA LEU A 166 23.55 -6.29 -9.64
C LEU A 166 23.05 -5.20 -10.59
N GLY A 167 21.72 -5.03 -10.71
CA GLY A 167 21.13 -3.98 -11.53
C GLY A 167 21.48 -2.58 -11.02
N LEU A 168 21.45 -2.37 -9.71
CA LEU A 168 21.81 -1.12 -9.06
C LEU A 168 23.31 -0.80 -9.17
N GLU A 169 24.18 -1.79 -9.01
CA GLU A 169 25.63 -1.64 -9.21
C GLU A 169 25.94 -1.18 -10.64
N LYS A 170 25.29 -1.80 -11.63
CA LYS A 170 25.43 -1.40 -13.05
C LYS A 170 24.89 -0.01 -13.34
N ALA A 171 23.94 0.50 -12.56
CA ALA A 171 23.42 1.87 -12.72
C ALA A 171 24.46 2.92 -12.33
N GLY A 172 25.40 2.58 -11.44
CA GLY A 172 26.49 3.46 -11.01
C GLY A 172 26.03 4.77 -10.36
N GLN A 173 24.81 4.80 -9.82
CA GLN A 173 24.25 5.98 -9.15
C GLN A 173 24.31 5.83 -7.62
N PRO A 174 24.48 6.94 -6.88
CA PRO A 174 24.26 6.94 -5.44
C PRO A 174 22.85 6.44 -5.11
N LEU A 175 22.73 5.64 -4.06
CA LEU A 175 21.44 5.03 -3.73
C LEU A 175 21.25 4.82 -2.23
N ILE A 176 19.99 4.74 -1.83
CA ILE A 176 19.55 4.25 -0.52
C ILE A 176 18.59 3.09 -0.78
N TRP A 177 18.94 1.89 -0.34
CA TRP A 177 18.09 0.70 -0.47
C TRP A 177 17.69 0.14 0.89
N VAL A 178 16.39 0.12 1.16
CA VAL A 178 15.82 -0.51 2.35
C VAL A 178 15.62 -2.00 2.11
N VAL A 179 16.52 -2.82 2.64
CA VAL A 179 16.44 -4.28 2.57
C VAL A 179 15.85 -4.85 3.86
N ARG A 180 14.84 -5.70 3.72
CA ARG A 180 14.29 -6.49 4.83
C ARG A 180 14.73 -7.94 4.66
N SER A 181 15.79 -8.34 5.35
CA SER A 181 16.29 -9.71 5.35
C SER A 181 17.03 -10.03 6.65
N SER A 182 16.96 -11.28 7.09
CA SER A 182 17.78 -11.80 8.20
C SER A 182 18.91 -12.72 7.73
N THR A 183 18.84 -13.19 6.48
CA THR A 183 19.76 -14.19 5.91
C THR A 183 20.63 -13.65 4.80
N TRP A 184 20.20 -12.57 4.15
CA TRP A 184 20.90 -12.01 2.99
C TRP A 184 21.99 -11.05 3.44
N ILE A 185 23.15 -11.17 2.80
CA ILE A 185 24.33 -10.36 3.06
C ILE A 185 24.55 -9.47 1.82
N PRO A 186 24.69 -8.15 1.99
CA PRO A 186 24.92 -7.26 0.86
C PRO A 186 26.29 -7.52 0.21
N PRO A 187 26.46 -7.16 -1.08
CA PRO A 187 27.76 -7.22 -1.73
C PRO A 187 28.80 -6.35 -1.01
N VAL A 188 30.08 -6.72 -1.14
CA VAL A 188 31.19 -5.96 -0.55
C VAL A 188 31.15 -4.51 -1.04
N GLY A 189 31.27 -3.55 -0.12
CA GLY A 189 31.23 -2.11 -0.42
C GLY A 189 29.85 -1.46 -0.31
N TRP A 190 28.81 -2.23 0.01
CA TRP A 190 27.46 -1.72 0.29
C TRP A 190 27.19 -1.53 1.80
N GLU A 191 28.18 -1.82 2.63
CA GLU A 191 28.08 -1.76 4.08
C GLU A 191 28.33 -0.34 4.58
N GLY A 192 27.29 0.32 5.13
CA GLY A 192 27.47 1.48 6.01
C GLY A 192 27.53 2.86 5.37
N SER A 193 26.63 3.17 4.43
CA SER A 193 26.28 4.55 4.03
C SER A 193 24.88 4.94 4.54
#